data_AF-A0AAU3Y4R9-F1
#
_entry.id   AF-A0AAU3Y4R9-F1
#
_cell.length_a   1.000
_cell.length_b   1.000
_cell.length_c   1.000
_cell.angle_alpha   90.00
_cell.angle_beta   90.00
_cell.angle_gamma   90.00
#
_symmetry.space_group_name_H-M   'P 1'
#
loop_
_entity.id
_entity.type
_entity.pdbx_description
1 polymer ?
#
loop_
_entity_poly.entity_id
_entity_poly.type
_entity_poly.pdbx_seq_one_letter_code
_entity_poly.pdbx_strand_id
1 'polypeptide(L)'
;MPISAEHIRTTLVAYLDAHPEEKRELGVVLGLMADGDDLTNRKTLPGHVTAGAILVGPDGRVLHILHNATQKWLLPGGHVEPTDETLLQAAGRELAEETGIPPHLVTPHSESPLHIDTHPIAANPAKNEPAHQHFDFRFLFRTAADIGDLQTEEVSDAAWREAESLHDARLRQRVLHVVR
;
A
#
# COMPACT_ATOMS: atom_id res chain seq x y z
N MET A 1 -11.31 0.42 16.55
CA MET A 1 -11.37 1.90 16.44
C MET A 1 -10.74 2.28 15.11
N PRO A 2 -11.22 3.31 14.39
CA PRO A 2 -10.64 3.68 13.10
C PRO A 2 -9.16 4.03 13.23
N ILE A 3 -8.40 3.89 12.14
CA ILE A 3 -7.01 4.35 12.04
C ILE A 3 -6.93 5.80 12.54
N SER A 4 -6.00 6.04 13.46
CA SER A 4 -5.76 7.37 14.03
C SER A 4 -4.43 7.95 13.51
N ALA A 5 -4.27 9.27 13.63
CA ALA A 5 -2.98 9.92 13.42
C ALA A 5 -1.87 9.29 14.28
N GLU A 6 -2.18 8.89 15.52
CA GLU A 6 -1.22 8.23 16.40
C GLU A 6 -0.80 6.84 15.90
N HIS A 7 -1.70 6.09 15.28
CA HIS A 7 -1.39 4.82 14.62
C HIS A 7 -0.41 5.01 13.46
N ILE A 8 -0.69 5.99 12.58
CA ILE A 8 0.20 6.33 11.45
C ILE A 8 1.57 6.74 11.97
N ARG A 9 1.62 7.58 13.02
CA ARG A 9 2.86 8.11 13.58
C ARG A 9 3.71 6.99 14.16
N THR A 10 3.10 6.12 14.95
CA THR A 10 3.78 4.99 15.59
C THR A 10 4.31 4.01 14.55
N THR A 11 3.51 3.72 13.52
CA THR A 11 3.92 2.84 12.40
C THR A 11 5.11 3.43 11.64
N LEU A 12 5.06 4.72 11.31
CA LEU A 12 6.12 5.41 10.59
C LEU A 12 7.41 5.52 11.41
N VAL A 13 7.33 5.86 12.70
CA VAL A 13 8.51 5.94 13.57
C VAL A 13 9.17 4.57 13.70
N ALA A 14 8.40 3.51 13.95
CA ALA A 14 8.95 2.15 14.04
C ALA A 14 9.62 1.73 12.73
N TYR A 15 9.02 2.05 11.58
CA TYR A 15 9.63 1.81 10.26
C TYR A 15 10.95 2.58 10.10
N LEU A 16 10.99 3.86 10.45
CA LEU A 16 12.17 4.71 10.33
C LEU A 16 13.28 4.35 11.33
N ASP A 17 12.97 3.66 12.42
CA ASP A 17 13.98 3.09 13.32
C ASP A 17 14.68 1.89 12.68
N ALA A 18 13.96 1.08 11.88
CA ALA A 18 14.52 0.00 11.09
C ALA A 18 15.21 0.48 9.78
N HIS A 19 14.74 1.62 9.24
CA HIS A 19 15.20 2.19 7.96
C HIS A 19 15.61 3.68 8.10
N PRO A 20 16.65 3.98 8.90
CA PRO A 20 17.04 5.36 9.19
C PRO A 20 17.48 6.17 7.97
N GLU A 21 17.89 5.51 6.88
CA GLU A 21 18.25 6.15 5.61
C GLU A 21 17.06 6.83 4.91
N GLU A 22 15.82 6.43 5.24
CA GLU A 22 14.60 6.96 4.64
C GLU A 22 14.04 8.18 5.38
N LYS A 23 14.62 8.56 6.53
CA LYS A 23 14.15 9.69 7.36
C LYS A 23 14.03 11.00 6.58
N ARG A 24 14.94 11.24 5.64
CA ARG A 24 14.92 12.45 4.80
C ARG A 24 13.74 12.45 3.83
N GLU A 25 13.44 11.31 3.24
CA GLU A 25 12.38 11.14 2.23
C GLU A 25 10.99 11.18 2.88
N LEU A 26 10.81 10.44 3.97
CA LEU A 26 9.55 10.37 4.72
C LEU A 26 9.37 11.51 5.74
N GLY A 27 10.33 12.44 5.80
CA GLY A 27 10.27 13.60 6.69
C GLY A 27 9.07 14.51 6.41
N VAL A 28 8.57 14.54 5.17
CA VAL A 28 7.34 15.27 4.82
C VAL A 28 6.12 14.74 5.57
N VAL A 29 6.01 13.41 5.73
CA VAL A 29 4.88 12.78 6.44
C VAL A 29 4.91 13.18 7.90
N LEU A 30 6.08 13.10 8.54
CA LEU A 30 6.26 13.53 9.94
C LEU A 30 5.95 15.03 10.12
N GLY A 31 6.34 15.87 9.16
CA GLY A 31 6.08 17.31 9.19
C GLY A 31 4.58 17.61 9.20
N LEU A 32 3.82 17.06 8.25
CA LEU A 32 2.38 17.26 8.16
C LEU A 32 1.65 16.81 9.43
N MET A 33 2.06 15.67 9.99
CA MET A 33 1.48 15.17 11.24
C MET A 33 1.81 16.08 12.43
N ALA A 34 3.01 16.66 12.47
CA ALA A 34 3.39 17.62 13.51
C ALA A 34 2.62 18.93 13.40
N ASP A 35 2.22 19.33 12.19
CA ASP A 35 1.38 20.49 11.91
C ASP A 35 -0.11 20.23 12.23
N GLY A 36 -0.47 18.98 12.54
CA GLY A 36 -1.82 18.58 12.95
C GLY A 36 -2.72 18.14 11.79
N ASP A 37 -2.16 17.88 10.60
CA ASP A 37 -2.92 17.40 9.46
C ASP A 37 -3.47 15.98 9.69
N ASP A 38 -4.74 15.77 9.33
CA ASP A 38 -5.37 14.46 9.34
C ASP A 38 -5.04 13.70 8.04
N LEU A 39 -3.97 12.93 8.07
CA LEU A 39 -3.53 12.15 6.90
C LEU A 39 -4.41 10.93 6.58
N THR A 40 -5.44 10.62 7.40
CA THR A 40 -6.41 9.56 7.06
C THR A 40 -7.46 10.06 6.05
N ASN A 41 -7.60 11.38 5.93
CA ASN A 41 -8.60 11.98 5.07
C ASN A 41 -8.05 12.19 3.65
N ARG A 42 -8.66 11.53 2.66
CA ARG A 42 -8.34 11.69 1.22
C ARG A 42 -8.44 13.12 0.68
N LYS A 43 -9.02 14.06 1.42
CA LYS A 43 -9.09 15.49 1.05
C LYS A 43 -7.93 16.32 1.62
N THR A 44 -7.10 15.73 2.47
CA THR A 44 -5.94 16.40 3.06
C THR A 44 -4.89 16.63 1.99
N LEU A 45 -4.36 17.86 1.98
CA LEU A 45 -3.31 18.32 1.08
C LEU A 45 -2.10 18.75 1.92
N PRO A 46 -0.86 18.54 1.41
CA PRO A 46 -0.52 18.14 0.06
C PRO A 46 -0.56 16.62 -0.19
N GLY A 47 -0.98 15.81 0.78
CA GLY A 47 -1.09 14.37 0.62
C GLY A 47 -1.75 13.67 1.80
N HIS A 48 -1.99 12.38 1.64
CA HIS A 48 -2.67 11.53 2.61
C HIS A 48 -2.21 10.07 2.48
N VAL A 49 -2.55 9.26 3.48
CA VAL A 49 -2.11 7.86 3.58
C VAL A 49 -2.94 6.95 2.70
N THR A 50 -2.26 5.98 2.10
CA THR A 50 -2.82 4.81 1.42
C THR A 50 -2.14 3.55 1.96
N ALA A 51 -2.75 2.39 1.73
CA ALA A 51 -2.23 1.11 2.18
C ALA A 51 -2.16 0.12 1.00
N GLY A 52 -0.98 -0.46 0.81
CA GLY A 52 -0.71 -1.38 -0.30
C GLY A 52 -0.35 -2.80 0.18
N ALA A 53 -0.66 -3.79 -0.64
CA ALA A 53 -0.38 -5.19 -0.38
C ALA A 53 0.65 -5.77 -1.36
N ILE A 54 1.73 -6.29 -0.81
CA ILE A 54 2.73 -7.09 -1.54
C ILE A 54 2.39 -8.56 -1.28
N LEU A 55 1.52 -9.14 -2.11
CA LEU A 55 1.14 -10.54 -1.97
C LEU A 55 2.13 -11.45 -2.69
N VAL A 56 2.77 -12.35 -1.94
CA VAL A 56 3.75 -13.32 -2.44
C VAL A 56 3.16 -14.73 -2.45
N GLY A 57 3.26 -15.40 -3.60
CA GLY A 57 2.83 -16.78 -3.78
C GLY A 57 3.89 -17.81 -3.35
N PRO A 58 3.56 -19.12 -3.38
CA PRO A 58 4.47 -20.18 -2.92
C PRO A 58 5.77 -20.30 -3.74
N ASP A 59 5.76 -19.84 -4.98
CA ASP A 59 6.89 -19.84 -5.91
C ASP A 59 7.70 -18.53 -5.88
N GLY A 60 7.34 -17.60 -4.99
CA GLY A 60 8.03 -16.33 -4.82
C GLY A 60 7.59 -15.22 -5.78
N ARG A 61 6.64 -15.49 -6.69
CA ARG A 61 6.06 -14.44 -7.53
C ARG A 61 5.18 -13.51 -6.72
N VAL A 62 5.06 -12.27 -7.19
CA VAL A 62 4.28 -11.18 -6.58
C VAL A 62 3.04 -10.92 -7.43
N LEU A 63 1.87 -10.88 -6.79
CA LEU A 63 0.63 -10.55 -7.46
C LEU A 63 0.61 -9.07 -7.87
N HIS A 64 0.27 -8.81 -9.12
CA HIS A 64 -0.02 -7.47 -9.63
C HIS A 64 -1.43 -7.43 -10.22
N ILE A 65 -2.07 -6.26 -10.13
CA ILE A 65 -3.36 -5.94 -10.74
C ILE A 65 -3.18 -4.94 -11.88
N LEU A 66 -3.99 -5.05 -12.93
CA LEU A 66 -4.07 -4.09 -14.02
C LEU A 66 -5.14 -3.04 -13.70
N HIS A 67 -4.70 -1.88 -13.23
CA HIS A 67 -5.58 -0.83 -12.75
C HIS A 67 -6.25 -0.06 -13.91
N ASN A 68 -7.58 0.01 -13.93
CA ASN A 68 -8.38 0.56 -15.01
C ASN A 68 -8.09 2.03 -15.30
N ALA A 69 -7.98 2.89 -14.28
CA ALA A 69 -7.74 4.32 -14.51
C ALA A 69 -6.32 4.66 -15.00
N THR A 70 -5.30 3.92 -14.55
CA THR A 70 -3.90 4.22 -14.85
C THR A 70 -3.34 3.40 -16.00
N GLN A 71 -4.00 2.29 -16.36
CA GLN A 71 -3.56 1.31 -17.36
C GLN A 71 -2.15 0.77 -17.04
N LYS A 72 -1.85 0.58 -15.74
CA LYS A 72 -0.58 0.08 -15.23
C LYS A 72 -0.78 -1.17 -14.39
N TRP A 73 0.24 -2.01 -14.40
CA TRP A 73 0.38 -3.11 -13.45
C TRP A 73 0.89 -2.58 -12.12
N LEU A 74 0.07 -2.66 -11.08
CA LEU A 74 0.35 -2.16 -9.75
C LEU A 74 0.22 -3.27 -8.71
N LEU A 75 0.73 -3.01 -7.51
CA LEU A 75 0.35 -3.81 -6.35
C LEU A 75 -1.09 -3.47 -5.95
N PRO A 76 -1.86 -4.43 -5.41
CA PRO A 76 -3.15 -4.13 -4.82
C PRO A 76 -3.04 -3.09 -3.71
N GLY A 77 -4.03 -2.21 -3.57
CA GLY A 77 -4.00 -1.17 -2.53
C GLY A 77 -4.84 0.05 -2.83
N GLY A 78 -5.13 0.82 -1.79
CA GLY A 78 -6.07 1.94 -1.89
C GLY A 78 -6.09 2.84 -0.65
N HIS A 79 -7.16 3.61 -0.54
CA HIS A 79 -7.37 4.56 0.56
C HIS A 79 -7.77 3.82 1.84
N VAL A 80 -7.45 4.41 2.99
CA VAL A 80 -7.96 3.93 4.27
C VAL A 80 -9.45 4.26 4.43
N GLU A 81 -10.20 3.35 5.02
CA GLU A 81 -11.63 3.49 5.29
C GLU A 81 -11.94 3.63 6.79
N PRO A 82 -13.09 4.21 7.17
CA PRO A 82 -13.48 4.34 8.58
C PRO A 82 -13.64 3.01 9.34
N THR A 83 -13.78 1.90 8.60
CA THR A 83 -13.87 0.54 9.15
C THR A 83 -12.50 -0.10 9.40
N ASP A 84 -11.43 0.45 8.84
CA ASP A 84 -10.08 -0.07 9.05
C ASP A 84 -9.57 0.35 10.43
N GLU A 85 -9.03 -0.60 11.20
CA GLU A 85 -8.44 -0.31 12.52
C GLU A 85 -6.92 -0.15 12.46
N THR A 86 -6.27 -0.77 11.47
CA THR A 86 -4.83 -0.64 11.22
C THR A 86 -4.53 -0.51 9.73
N LEU A 87 -3.39 0.09 9.39
CA LEU A 87 -2.89 0.17 8.01
C LEU A 87 -2.68 -1.22 7.37
N LEU A 88 -2.30 -2.21 8.18
CA LEU A 88 -2.19 -3.59 7.72
C LEU A 88 -3.56 -4.17 7.33
N GLN A 89 -4.60 -3.89 8.13
CA GLN A 89 -5.97 -4.30 7.81
C GLN A 89 -6.48 -3.62 6.54
N ALA A 90 -6.22 -2.32 6.36
CA ALA A 90 -6.56 -1.61 5.14
C ALA A 90 -5.91 -2.27 3.90
N ALA A 91 -4.61 -2.57 3.96
CA ALA A 91 -3.92 -3.27 2.87
C ALA A 91 -4.51 -4.67 2.60
N GLY A 92 -4.88 -5.42 3.65
CA GLY A 92 -5.52 -6.73 3.52
C GLY A 92 -6.93 -6.67 2.95
N ARG A 93 -7.71 -5.63 3.27
CA ARG A 93 -9.04 -5.36 2.72
C ARG A 93 -8.95 -5.07 1.23
N GLU A 94 -8.12 -4.10 0.84
CA GLU A 94 -7.91 -3.72 -0.57
C GLU A 94 -7.45 -4.92 -1.40
N LEU A 95 -6.51 -5.71 -0.87
CA LEU A 95 -6.09 -6.96 -1.50
C LEU A 95 -7.26 -7.90 -1.76
N ALA A 96 -8.15 -8.09 -0.78
CA ALA A 96 -9.28 -8.99 -0.91
C ALA A 96 -10.35 -8.45 -1.88
N GLU A 97 -10.62 -7.15 -1.84
CA GLU A 97 -11.59 -6.49 -2.71
C GLU A 97 -11.13 -6.58 -4.18
N GLU A 98 -9.89 -6.17 -4.47
CA GLU A 98 -9.40 -6.09 -5.84
C GLU A 98 -9.14 -7.46 -6.49
N THR A 99 -8.79 -8.47 -5.70
CA THR A 99 -8.32 -9.78 -6.21
C THR A 99 -9.26 -10.94 -5.95
N GLY A 100 -10.30 -10.72 -5.14
CA GLY A 100 -11.24 -11.77 -4.72
C GLY A 100 -10.65 -12.83 -3.81
N ILE A 101 -9.39 -12.69 -3.36
CA ILE A 101 -8.75 -13.63 -2.44
C ILE A 101 -9.30 -13.40 -1.02
N PRO A 102 -9.96 -14.38 -0.39
CA PRO A 102 -10.53 -14.19 0.94
C PRO A 102 -9.47 -13.83 1.99
N PRO A 103 -9.77 -12.89 2.91
CA PRO A 103 -8.80 -12.44 3.94
C PRO A 103 -8.23 -13.56 4.81
N HIS A 104 -8.97 -14.63 5.04
CA HIS A 104 -8.52 -15.77 5.85
C HIS A 104 -7.53 -16.71 5.12
N LEU A 105 -7.32 -16.50 3.81
CA LEU A 105 -6.35 -17.25 2.99
C LEU A 105 -5.04 -16.47 2.78
N VAL A 106 -4.93 -15.26 3.34
CA VAL A 106 -3.71 -14.45 3.30
C VAL A 106 -3.16 -14.30 4.71
N THR A 107 -1.85 -14.41 4.85
CA THR A 107 -1.18 -14.25 6.14
C THR A 107 -0.20 -13.09 6.05
N PRO A 108 -0.27 -12.08 6.93
CA PRO A 108 0.72 -11.02 6.98
C PRO A 108 2.07 -11.60 7.39
N HIS A 109 3.14 -11.12 6.77
CA HIS A 109 4.51 -11.53 7.14
C HIS A 109 4.99 -10.82 8.41
N SER A 110 4.52 -9.59 8.63
CA SER A 110 4.84 -8.75 9.79
C SER A 110 3.73 -7.72 10.01
N GLU A 111 3.64 -7.20 11.23
CA GLU A 111 2.80 -6.05 11.59
C GLU A 111 3.38 -4.70 11.10
N SER A 112 4.65 -4.69 10.67
CA SER A 112 5.31 -3.49 10.13
C SER A 112 5.28 -3.48 8.60
N PRO A 113 5.15 -2.29 7.98
CA PRO A 113 5.23 -2.18 6.53
C PRO A 113 6.63 -2.61 6.06
N LEU A 114 6.69 -3.32 4.94
CA LEU A 114 7.96 -3.68 4.29
C LEU A 114 8.55 -2.48 3.56
N HIS A 115 7.68 -1.57 3.10
CA HIS A 115 8.06 -0.41 2.30
C HIS A 115 7.07 0.72 2.54
N ILE A 116 7.57 1.96 2.62
CA ILE A 116 6.74 3.15 2.58
C ILE A 116 7.21 3.99 1.40
N ASP A 117 6.28 4.31 0.51
CA ASP A 117 6.53 5.09 -0.70
C ASP A 117 5.80 6.43 -0.63
N THR A 118 6.40 7.46 -1.21
CA THR A 118 5.75 8.77 -1.38
C THR A 118 5.75 9.10 -2.86
N HIS A 119 4.58 9.08 -3.49
CA HIS A 119 4.46 9.28 -4.93
C HIS A 119 3.38 10.30 -5.31
N PRO A 120 3.58 11.04 -6.42
CA PRO A 120 2.63 12.04 -6.86
C PRO A 120 1.43 11.40 -7.56
N ILE A 121 0.26 11.95 -7.28
CA ILE A 121 -0.99 11.71 -8.01
C ILE A 121 -1.29 12.94 -8.85
N ALA A 122 -1.50 12.72 -10.15
CA ALA A 122 -1.84 13.78 -11.08
C ALA A 122 -3.23 14.34 -10.74
N ALA A 123 -3.42 15.64 -10.96
CA ALA A 123 -4.74 16.25 -10.80
C ALA A 123 -5.76 15.54 -11.71
N ASN A 124 -6.95 15.31 -11.19
CA ASN A 124 -8.09 14.79 -11.93
C ASN A 124 -9.22 15.83 -11.97
N PRO A 125 -9.29 16.66 -13.02
CA PRO A 125 -10.33 17.68 -13.14
C PRO A 125 -11.75 17.11 -13.16
N ALA A 126 -11.95 15.91 -13.69
CA ALA A 126 -13.26 15.27 -13.74
C ALA A 126 -13.79 14.89 -12.34
N LYS A 127 -12.88 14.62 -11.39
CA LYS A 127 -13.21 14.34 -9.98
C LYS A 127 -13.04 15.57 -9.07
N ASN A 128 -12.72 16.75 -9.63
CA ASN A 128 -12.36 17.95 -8.89
C ASN A 128 -11.25 17.69 -7.84
N GLU A 129 -10.25 16.91 -8.21
CA GLU A 129 -9.18 16.46 -7.35
C GLU A 129 -7.86 17.11 -7.78
N PRO A 130 -7.24 17.96 -6.95
CA PRO A 130 -5.96 18.58 -7.28
C PRO A 130 -4.83 17.55 -7.23
N ALA A 131 -3.69 17.91 -7.83
CA ALA A 131 -2.49 17.10 -7.69
C ALA A 131 -2.07 17.04 -6.23
N HIS A 132 -1.71 15.86 -5.76
CA HIS A 132 -1.37 15.58 -4.36
C HIS A 132 -0.39 14.41 -4.30
N GLN A 133 -0.06 13.97 -3.09
CA GLN A 133 0.80 12.81 -2.85
C GLN A 133 0.05 11.73 -2.10
N HIS A 134 0.31 10.48 -2.48
CA HIS A 134 -0.01 9.33 -1.65
C HIS A 134 1.22 8.97 -0.82
N PHE A 135 1.01 8.77 0.48
CA PHE A 135 1.97 8.15 1.39
C PHE A 135 1.54 6.69 1.57
N ASP A 136 2.15 5.80 0.79
CA ASP A 136 1.70 4.42 0.60
C ASP A 136 2.47 3.47 1.51
N PHE A 137 1.79 2.95 2.52
CA PHE A 137 2.32 2.00 3.50
C PHE A 137 2.07 0.59 2.99
N ARG A 138 3.13 -0.08 2.51
CA ARG A 138 3.02 -1.38 1.84
C ARG A 138 3.42 -2.52 2.77
N PHE A 139 2.51 -3.46 2.95
CA PHE A 139 2.68 -4.63 3.81
C PHE A 139 2.84 -5.90 2.97
N LEU A 140 3.69 -6.83 3.43
CA LEU A 140 3.89 -8.11 2.76
C LEU A 140 2.93 -9.16 3.31
N PHE A 141 2.26 -9.85 2.40
CA PHE A 141 1.38 -10.97 2.68
C PHE A 141 1.88 -12.22 1.95
N ARG A 142 1.51 -13.39 2.47
CA ARG A 142 1.72 -14.67 1.82
C ARG A 142 0.39 -15.38 1.62
N THR A 143 0.29 -16.13 0.54
CA THR A 143 -0.85 -17.03 0.30
C THR A 143 -0.42 -18.27 -0.48
N ALA A 144 -1.28 -19.28 -0.42
CA ALA A 144 -1.28 -20.41 -1.36
C ALA A 144 -2.58 -20.47 -2.18
N ALA A 145 -3.46 -19.47 -2.06
CA ALA A 145 -4.70 -19.39 -2.81
C ALA A 145 -4.46 -18.84 -4.21
N ASP A 146 -5.33 -19.23 -5.13
CA ASP A 146 -5.43 -18.64 -6.46
C ASP A 146 -6.22 -17.32 -6.40
N ILE A 147 -6.06 -16.51 -7.45
CA ILE A 147 -6.82 -15.26 -7.66
C ILE A 147 -8.31 -15.61 -7.75
N GLY A 148 -9.16 -14.84 -7.07
CA GLY A 148 -10.61 -14.99 -7.08
C GLY A 148 -11.28 -14.13 -8.15
N ASP A 149 -12.52 -13.73 -7.88
CA ASP A 149 -13.26 -12.80 -8.72
C ASP A 149 -12.74 -11.38 -8.52
N LEU A 150 -12.23 -10.76 -9.59
CA LEU A 150 -11.71 -9.40 -9.55
C LEU A 150 -12.84 -8.37 -9.36
N GLN A 151 -12.54 -7.29 -8.66
CA GLN A 151 -13.38 -6.10 -8.64
C GLN A 151 -13.26 -5.35 -9.97
N THR A 152 -14.08 -5.76 -10.93
CA THR A 152 -13.97 -5.31 -12.33
C THR A 152 -14.16 -3.81 -12.54
N GLU A 153 -14.74 -3.10 -11.57
CA GLU A 153 -14.85 -1.65 -11.55
C GLU A 153 -13.48 -0.97 -11.53
N GLU A 154 -12.50 -1.55 -10.83
CA GLU A 154 -11.17 -0.95 -10.61
C GLU A 154 -10.05 -1.72 -11.31
N VAL A 155 -10.19 -3.04 -11.44
CA VAL A 155 -9.17 -3.94 -11.96
C VAL A 155 -9.67 -4.70 -13.18
N SER A 156 -8.90 -4.71 -14.27
CA SER A 156 -9.25 -5.45 -15.51
C SER A 156 -8.53 -6.78 -15.67
N ASP A 157 -7.44 -7.01 -14.92
CA ASP A 157 -6.66 -8.24 -14.97
C ASP A 157 -5.80 -8.37 -13.70
N ALA A 158 -5.36 -9.58 -13.39
CA ALA A 158 -4.44 -9.85 -12.29
C ALA A 158 -3.47 -10.98 -12.66
N ALA A 159 -2.19 -10.81 -12.33
CA ALA A 159 -1.15 -11.74 -12.73
C ALA A 159 -0.05 -11.89 -11.67
N TRP A 160 0.39 -13.13 -11.47
CA TRP A 160 1.60 -13.46 -10.73
C TRP A 160 2.83 -13.14 -11.58
N ARG A 161 3.66 -12.20 -11.12
CA ARG A 161 4.86 -11.73 -11.83
C ARG A 161 6.11 -11.95 -11.00
N GLU A 162 7.25 -12.10 -11.67
CA GLU A 162 8.54 -12.21 -10.99
C GLU A 162 8.78 -10.98 -10.08
N ALA A 163 9.36 -11.19 -8.90
CA ALA A 163 9.68 -10.10 -7.97
C ALA A 163 10.63 -9.09 -8.63
N GLU A 164 11.46 -9.52 -9.58
CA GLU A 164 12.34 -8.70 -10.40
C GLU A 164 11.60 -7.66 -11.24
N SER A 165 10.30 -7.87 -11.52
CA SER A 165 9.47 -6.93 -12.29
C SER A 165 9.02 -5.71 -11.49
N LEU A 166 9.18 -5.71 -10.16
CA LEU A 166 8.91 -4.56 -9.30
C LEU A 166 9.81 -3.39 -9.73
N HIS A 167 9.20 -2.26 -10.09
CA HIS A 167 9.93 -1.12 -10.63
C HIS A 167 10.79 -0.42 -9.58
N ASP A 168 10.25 -0.23 -8.38
CA ASP A 168 10.97 0.37 -7.26
C ASP A 168 12.12 -0.56 -6.81
N ALA A 169 13.34 -0.04 -6.85
CA ALA A 169 14.53 -0.84 -6.55
C ALA A 169 14.64 -1.22 -5.07
N ARG A 170 14.20 -0.36 -4.15
CA ARG A 170 14.25 -0.59 -2.71
C ARG A 170 13.24 -1.66 -2.33
N LEU A 171 12.00 -1.51 -2.79
CA LEU A 171 10.95 -2.52 -2.65
C LEU A 171 11.39 -3.86 -3.25
N ARG A 172 11.88 -3.87 -4.50
CA ARG A 172 12.36 -5.11 -5.16
C ARG A 172 13.43 -5.81 -4.32
N GLN A 173 14.43 -5.08 -3.84
CA GLN A 173 15.49 -5.65 -3.00
C GLN A 173 14.93 -6.25 -1.71
N ARG A 174 13.98 -5.58 -1.05
CA ARG A 174 13.38 -6.05 0.20
C ARG A 174 12.51 -7.29 -0.02
N VAL A 175 11.70 -7.32 -1.07
CA VAL A 175 10.92 -8.50 -1.43
C VAL A 175 11.85 -9.67 -1.72
N LEU A 176 12.87 -9.49 -2.56
CA LEU A 176 13.84 -10.55 -2.86
C LEU A 176 14.61 -11.05 -1.61
N HIS A 177 14.78 -10.22 -0.58
CA HIS A 177 15.38 -10.65 0.68
C HIS A 177 14.44 -11.53 1.52
N VAL A 178 13.14 -11.25 1.48
CA VAL A 178 12.10 -11.98 2.25
C VAL A 178 11.65 -13.27 1.55
N VAL A 179 11.74 -13.31 0.22
CA VAL A 179 11.27 -14.45 -0.60
C VAL A 179 12.31 -15.56 -0.73
N ARG A 180 13.59 -15.27 -0.48
CA ARG A 180 14.67 -16.26 -0.42
C ARG A 180 14.67 -17.04 0.90
#